data_AF-A0AA50KMH6-F1
#
_entry.id   AF-A0AA50KMH6-F1
#
_cell.length_a   1.000
_cell.length_b   1.000
_cell.length_c   1.000
_cell.angle_alpha   90.00
_cell.angle_beta   90.00
_cell.angle_gamma   90.00
#
_symmetry.space_group_name_H-M   'P 1'
#
loop_
_entity.id
_entity.type
_entity.pdbx_description
1 polymer ?
#
loop_
_entity_poly.entity_id
_entity_poly.type
_entity_poly.pdbx_seq_one_letter_code
_entity_poly.pdbx_strand_id
1 'polypeptide(L)'
;MEPVIELVSTGDEVLTGLITDTNAGWLSQRLLEQGWQVRRRFTLGDDKADLVELFEQRSHCADIVIVNGGLGPTSDDISAEAMAEAAGVPLVLNRQWLKVMQEKYASRGRTMPESNIKQAMLPEGAELVDNPIGTACGFALQHNRALFFFTPGVPSELKKMMDQEILPRLRTRLGQQGQSQVRRYFTFGLSESGLSDRLDTLNWPAGITLGYRANSPTIELKLIIDTRDRSAIAEAETQLLEQIGSHVVARNELKFEALAAQLHDRDLVIFEDASGGRLTDTLHTLTTEFEGHYLAGLPDSAGELAQWLKGAGRATTLAIGAKGPQGIPLALLTPEGCQAQTLQMHFRDPLMRRRLLAFAAFDMLRRQLEGLPVIADYDILPRSEQVNLPQ
;
A
#
# COMPACT_ATOMS: atom_id res chain seq x y z
N MET A 1 -9.61 23.00 16.10
CA MET A 1 -9.94 22.56 14.74
C MET A 1 -8.82 21.66 14.26
N GLU A 2 -9.16 20.62 13.51
CA GLU A 2 -8.17 19.76 12.87
C GLU A 2 -7.40 20.56 11.80
N PRO A 3 -6.07 20.39 11.69
CA PRO A 3 -5.28 21.13 10.72
C PRO A 3 -5.67 20.77 9.28
N VAL A 4 -5.76 21.77 8.42
CA VAL A 4 -6.02 21.60 6.99
C VAL A 4 -4.70 21.31 6.29
N ILE A 5 -4.48 20.06 5.89
CA ILE A 5 -3.32 19.62 5.12
C ILE A 5 -3.72 19.37 3.67
N GLU A 6 -2.96 19.92 2.73
CA GLU A 6 -3.20 19.80 1.30
C GLU A 6 -1.93 19.39 0.55
N LEU A 7 -2.11 18.69 -0.56
CA LEU A 7 -1.02 18.28 -1.43
C LEU A 7 -1.16 18.94 -2.80
N VAL A 8 -0.03 19.30 -3.39
CA VAL A 8 0.07 19.79 -4.76
C VAL A 8 1.09 18.94 -5.48
N SER A 9 0.69 18.30 -6.57
CA SER A 9 1.60 17.60 -7.48
C SER A 9 1.81 18.49 -8.71
N THR A 10 3.06 18.69 -9.12
CA THR A 10 3.40 19.48 -10.32
C THR A 10 4.09 18.59 -11.34
N GLY A 11 3.85 18.86 -12.62
CA GLY A 11 4.47 18.17 -13.75
C GLY A 11 3.45 17.89 -14.84
N ASP A 12 3.74 18.32 -16.06
CA ASP A 12 2.88 18.09 -17.23
C ASP A 12 2.60 16.59 -17.45
N GLU A 13 3.57 15.72 -17.19
CA GLU A 13 3.43 14.28 -17.30
C GLU A 13 2.44 13.69 -16.28
N VAL A 14 2.31 14.32 -15.11
CA VAL A 14 1.34 13.94 -14.07
C VAL A 14 -0.04 14.45 -14.47
N LEU A 15 -0.14 15.71 -14.89
CA LEU A 15 -1.39 16.34 -15.29
C LEU A 15 -2.03 15.64 -16.51
N THR A 16 -1.21 15.29 -17.50
CA THR A 16 -1.67 14.60 -18.73
C THR A 16 -1.91 13.11 -18.53
N GLY A 17 -1.54 12.55 -17.37
CA GLY A 17 -1.69 11.13 -17.06
C GLY A 17 -0.67 10.22 -17.76
N LEU A 18 0.41 10.77 -18.32
CA LEU A 18 1.53 9.98 -18.84
C LEU A 18 2.17 9.16 -17.72
N ILE A 19 2.21 9.69 -16.50
CA ILE A 19 2.55 8.96 -15.30
C ILE A 19 1.42 9.04 -14.28
N THR A 20 1.22 7.97 -13.52
CA THR A 20 0.30 7.98 -12.37
C THR A 20 0.96 8.68 -11.18
N ASP A 21 0.24 9.62 -10.56
CA ASP A 21 0.66 10.28 -9.32
C ASP A 21 0.66 9.34 -8.10
N THR A 22 1.67 8.48 -8.05
CA THR A 22 1.89 7.56 -6.92
C THR A 22 2.41 8.28 -5.67
N ASN A 23 3.05 9.44 -5.84
CA ASN A 23 3.65 10.21 -4.74
C ASN A 23 2.59 10.80 -3.83
N ALA A 24 1.59 11.50 -4.35
CA ALA A 24 0.57 12.07 -3.48
C ALA A 24 -0.39 11.01 -2.92
N GLY A 25 -0.54 9.85 -3.58
CA GLY A 25 -1.15 8.67 -2.99
C GLY A 25 -0.38 8.15 -1.77
N TRP A 26 0.95 8.04 -1.89
CA TRP A 26 1.83 7.63 -0.80
C TRP A 26 1.85 8.67 0.35
N LEU A 27 1.93 9.96 0.05
CA LEU A 27 1.90 11.04 1.06
C LEU A 27 0.60 11.03 1.84
N SER A 28 -0.54 10.87 1.16
CA SER A 28 -1.85 10.79 1.83
C SER A 28 -1.92 9.63 2.80
N GLN A 29 -1.44 8.44 2.39
CA GLN A 29 -1.35 7.28 3.27
C GLN A 29 -0.40 7.55 4.45
N ARG A 30 0.78 8.12 4.17
CA ARG A 30 1.81 8.35 5.19
C ARG A 30 1.37 9.35 6.25
N LEU A 31 0.70 10.43 5.86
CA LEU A 31 0.11 11.41 6.79
C LEU A 31 -1.01 10.78 7.62
N LEU A 32 -1.86 9.96 7.00
CA LEU A 32 -2.95 9.27 7.69
C LEU A 32 -2.43 8.27 8.74
N GLU A 33 -1.31 7.59 8.46
CA GLU A 33 -0.60 6.75 9.45
C GLU A 33 -0.06 7.54 10.64
N GLN A 34 0.12 8.86 10.50
CA GLN A 34 0.47 9.78 11.59
C GLN A 34 -0.76 10.43 12.24
N GLY A 35 -1.96 10.06 11.78
CA GLY A 35 -3.25 10.55 12.25
C GLY A 35 -3.68 11.88 11.66
N TRP A 36 -3.08 12.30 10.54
CA TRP A 36 -3.49 13.51 9.83
C TRP A 36 -4.12 13.17 8.49
N GLN A 37 -5.34 13.64 8.28
CA GLN A 37 -6.03 13.43 7.02
C GLN A 37 -5.75 14.56 6.01
N VAL A 38 -5.35 14.18 4.80
CA VAL A 38 -5.25 15.12 3.67
C VAL A 38 -6.66 15.54 3.26
N ARG A 39 -6.91 16.85 3.23
CA ARG A 39 -8.23 17.38 2.91
C ARG A 39 -8.46 17.51 1.41
N ARG A 40 -7.45 17.98 0.67
CA ARG A 40 -7.51 18.24 -0.76
C ARG A 40 -6.19 17.94 -1.44
N ARG A 41 -6.27 17.57 -2.71
CA ARG A 41 -5.13 17.36 -3.61
C ARG A 41 -5.35 18.17 -4.87
N PHE A 42 -4.27 18.74 -5.39
CA PHE A 42 -4.24 19.46 -6.66
C PHE A 42 -3.16 18.86 -7.55
N THR A 43 -3.38 18.89 -8.86
CA THR A 43 -2.39 18.51 -9.87
C THR A 43 -2.35 19.61 -10.91
N LEU A 44 -1.16 20.14 -11.18
CA LEU A 44 -0.93 21.23 -12.13
C LEU A 44 0.22 20.86 -13.06
N GLY A 45 0.17 21.43 -14.27
CA GLY A 45 1.28 21.40 -15.20
C GLY A 45 2.37 22.39 -14.80
N ASP A 46 3.39 22.50 -15.64
CA ASP A 46 4.54 23.36 -15.41
C ASP A 46 4.28 24.80 -15.91
N ASP A 47 3.14 25.38 -15.50
CA ASP A 47 2.78 26.79 -15.73
C ASP A 47 2.96 27.62 -14.45
N LYS A 48 3.76 28.69 -14.57
CA LYS A 48 4.11 29.52 -13.42
C LYS A 48 2.92 30.29 -12.87
N ALA A 49 2.05 30.82 -13.74
CA ALA A 49 0.94 31.66 -13.31
C ALA A 49 -0.09 30.82 -12.53
N ASP A 50 -0.37 29.63 -13.01
CA ASP A 50 -1.26 28.67 -12.33
C ASP A 50 -0.72 28.26 -10.95
N LEU A 51 0.59 28.00 -10.84
CA LEU A 51 1.23 27.68 -9.56
C LEU A 51 1.18 28.87 -8.59
N VAL A 52 1.49 30.08 -9.04
CA VAL A 52 1.44 31.30 -8.22
C VAL A 52 0.02 31.53 -7.70
N GLU A 53 -0.98 31.44 -8.58
CA GLU A 53 -2.39 31.60 -8.20
C GLU A 53 -2.79 30.56 -7.16
N LEU A 54 -2.47 29.28 -7.37
CA LEU A 54 -2.81 28.24 -6.43
C LEU A 54 -2.12 28.44 -5.08
N PHE A 55 -0.81 28.71 -5.06
CA PHE A 55 -0.06 28.91 -3.82
C PHE A 55 -0.63 30.08 -3.02
N GLU A 56 -0.95 31.19 -3.67
CA GLU A 56 -1.60 32.32 -3.01
C GLU A 56 -2.94 31.92 -2.42
N GLN A 57 -3.83 31.31 -3.21
CA GLN A 57 -5.15 30.88 -2.72
C GLN A 57 -5.06 29.88 -1.55
N ARG A 58 -4.14 28.91 -1.64
CA ARG A 58 -3.99 27.87 -0.61
C ARG A 58 -3.38 28.43 0.67
N SER A 59 -2.51 29.43 0.55
CA SER A 59 -1.87 30.08 1.70
C SER A 59 -2.86 30.70 2.70
N HIS A 60 -4.07 31.03 2.26
CA HIS A 60 -5.16 31.59 3.10
C HIS A 60 -6.11 30.54 3.68
N CYS A 61 -6.11 29.31 3.17
CA CYS A 61 -7.11 28.29 3.53
C CYS A 61 -6.54 26.98 4.08
N ALA A 62 -5.25 26.72 3.89
CA ALA A 62 -4.54 25.56 4.44
C ALA A 62 -3.65 25.96 5.63
N ASP A 63 -3.33 24.98 6.48
CA ASP A 63 -2.33 25.14 7.55
C ASP A 63 -0.98 24.58 7.09
N ILE A 64 -1.01 23.50 6.30
CA ILE A 64 0.15 22.88 5.66
C ILE A 64 -0.15 22.62 4.19
N VAL A 65 0.80 22.92 3.32
CA VAL A 65 0.76 22.53 1.91
C VAL A 65 2.06 21.80 1.56
N ILE A 66 1.97 20.60 1.01
CA ILE A 66 3.15 19.86 0.52
C ILE A 66 3.10 19.84 -1.00
N VAL A 67 4.06 20.51 -1.62
CA VAL A 67 4.25 20.57 -3.06
C VAL A 67 5.30 19.53 -3.47
N ASN A 68 4.96 18.69 -4.44
CA ASN A 68 5.83 17.64 -4.96
C ASN A 68 6.04 17.81 -6.47
N GLY A 69 7.30 18.00 -6.87
CA GLY A 69 7.67 18.26 -8.26
C GLY A 69 8.34 19.62 -8.45
N GLY A 70 8.88 19.85 -9.65
CA GLY A 70 9.36 21.16 -10.11
C GLY A 70 10.59 21.74 -9.39
N LEU A 71 11.47 20.91 -8.83
CA LEU A 71 12.73 21.32 -8.15
C LEU A 71 14.02 20.82 -8.83
N GLY A 72 13.88 20.18 -9.99
CA GLY A 72 15.01 19.75 -10.78
C GLY A 72 15.79 20.92 -11.43
N PRO A 73 16.79 20.61 -12.26
CA PRO A 73 17.63 21.61 -12.89
C PRO A 73 17.10 22.12 -14.24
N THR A 74 15.96 21.61 -14.74
CA THR A 74 15.47 21.94 -16.09
C THR A 74 14.61 23.21 -16.08
N SER A 75 14.27 23.71 -17.28
CA SER A 75 13.58 25.00 -17.45
C SER A 75 12.12 24.98 -16.98
N ASP A 76 11.50 23.81 -17.05
CA ASP A 76 10.16 23.46 -16.55
C ASP A 76 10.10 23.28 -15.02
N ASP A 77 11.23 23.09 -14.33
CA ASP A 77 11.27 23.00 -12.87
C ASP A 77 11.08 24.36 -12.18
N ILE A 78 9.85 24.87 -12.10
CA ILE A 78 9.57 26.28 -11.74
C ILE A 78 8.94 26.48 -10.36
N SER A 79 8.89 25.45 -9.50
CA SER A 79 8.16 25.53 -8.23
C SER A 79 8.78 26.52 -7.24
N ALA A 80 10.12 26.63 -7.22
CA ALA A 80 10.82 27.59 -6.36
C ALA A 80 10.56 29.04 -6.81
N GLU A 81 10.63 29.30 -8.12
CA GLU A 81 10.30 30.58 -8.74
C GLU A 81 8.85 30.99 -8.46
N ALA A 82 7.90 30.07 -8.65
CA ALA A 82 6.48 30.34 -8.41
C ALA A 82 6.20 30.69 -6.94
N MET A 83 6.83 29.99 -5.99
CA MET A 83 6.68 30.32 -4.57
C MET A 83 7.32 31.68 -4.22
N ALA A 84 8.50 31.97 -4.77
CA ALA A 84 9.16 33.26 -4.57
C ALA A 84 8.29 34.43 -5.06
N GLU A 85 7.68 34.27 -6.24
CA GLU A 85 6.75 35.24 -6.82
C GLU A 85 5.48 35.40 -5.98
N ALA A 86 4.85 34.29 -5.56
CA ALA A 86 3.66 34.33 -4.70
C ALA A 86 3.93 34.99 -3.34
N ALA A 87 5.11 34.76 -2.75
CA ALA A 87 5.52 35.38 -1.49
C ALA A 87 6.06 36.83 -1.66
N GLY A 88 6.28 37.29 -2.90
CA GLY A 88 6.85 38.62 -3.16
C GLY A 88 8.30 38.78 -2.72
N VAL A 89 9.08 37.68 -2.73
CA VAL A 89 10.48 37.65 -2.29
C VAL A 89 11.42 37.20 -3.42
N PRO A 90 12.70 37.60 -3.40
CA PRO A 90 13.66 37.13 -4.40
C PRO A 90 14.08 35.68 -4.15
N LEU A 91 14.62 35.02 -5.18
CA LEU A 91 15.41 33.80 -5.01
C LEU A 91 16.85 34.15 -4.60
N VAL A 92 17.36 33.46 -3.58
CA VAL A 92 18.70 33.62 -3.04
C VAL A 92 19.47 32.30 -3.09
N LEU A 93 20.76 32.40 -3.42
CA LEU A 93 21.62 31.22 -3.50
C LEU A 93 21.96 30.70 -2.10
N ASN A 94 21.54 29.48 -1.80
CA ASN A 94 22.00 28.76 -0.62
C ASN A 94 23.42 28.21 -0.86
N ARG A 95 24.42 28.96 -0.42
CA ARG A 95 25.84 28.60 -0.58
C ARG A 95 26.22 27.29 0.12
N GLN A 96 25.56 26.96 1.23
CA GLN A 96 25.80 25.71 1.96
C GLN A 96 25.33 24.51 1.13
N TRP A 97 24.13 24.58 0.56
CA TRP A 97 23.61 23.53 -0.29
C TRP A 97 24.40 23.39 -1.59
N LEU A 98 24.79 24.52 -2.20
CA LEU A 98 25.66 24.51 -3.38
C LEU A 98 26.95 23.73 -3.13
N LYS A 99 27.56 23.89 -1.95
CA LYS A 99 28.75 23.13 -1.55
C LYS A 99 28.46 21.63 -1.42
N VAL A 100 27.35 21.26 -0.78
CA VAL A 100 26.90 19.85 -0.69
C VAL A 100 26.72 19.24 -2.08
N MET A 101 26.09 19.98 -3.00
CA MET A 101 25.93 19.54 -4.38
C MET A 101 27.28 19.32 -5.08
N GLN A 102 28.21 20.28 -4.96
CA GLN A 102 29.55 20.17 -5.52
C GLN A 102 30.29 18.93 -4.99
N GLU A 103 30.19 18.63 -3.70
CA GLU A 103 30.77 17.45 -3.07
C GLU A 103 30.12 16.14 -3.57
N LYS A 104 28.78 16.12 -3.76
CA LYS A 104 28.07 14.97 -4.34
C LYS A 104 28.50 14.70 -5.79
N TYR A 105 28.76 15.73 -6.59
CA TYR A 105 29.29 15.55 -7.95
C TYR A 105 30.75 15.08 -7.92
N ALA A 106 31.59 15.70 -7.09
CA ALA A 106 33.00 15.37 -6.97
C ALA A 106 33.23 13.93 -6.49
N SER A 107 32.45 13.45 -5.52
CA SER A 107 32.53 12.05 -5.04
C SER A 107 32.18 11.01 -6.12
N ARG A 108 31.47 11.42 -7.18
CA ARG A 108 31.14 10.59 -8.35
C ARG A 108 32.10 10.81 -9.52
N GLY A 109 33.20 11.55 -9.31
CA GLY A 109 34.19 11.88 -10.34
C GLY A 109 33.65 12.80 -11.44
N ARG A 110 32.63 13.63 -11.14
CA ARG A 110 32.00 14.53 -12.11
C ARG A 110 32.10 15.98 -11.65
N THR A 111 32.17 16.90 -12.61
CA THR A 111 31.97 18.33 -12.36
C THR A 111 30.48 18.64 -12.37
N MET A 112 30.01 19.47 -11.43
CA MET A 112 28.61 19.90 -11.39
C MET A 112 28.31 20.86 -12.55
N PRO A 113 27.27 20.59 -13.36
CA PRO A 113 26.80 21.54 -14.39
C PRO A 113 26.30 22.85 -13.77
N GLU A 114 26.43 23.98 -14.48
CA GLU A 114 25.92 25.27 -14.00
C GLU A 114 24.39 25.30 -13.87
N SER A 115 23.66 24.58 -14.72
CA SER A 115 22.19 24.49 -14.63
C SER A 115 21.72 23.95 -13.28
N ASN A 116 22.51 23.12 -12.62
CA ASN A 116 22.20 22.59 -11.30
C ASN A 116 22.26 23.65 -10.18
N ILE A 117 22.88 24.82 -10.40
CA ILE A 117 22.89 25.92 -9.40
C ILE A 117 21.45 26.32 -9.04
N LYS A 118 20.52 26.25 -10.00
CA LYS A 118 19.08 26.50 -9.80
C LYS A 118 18.50 25.71 -8.61
N GLN A 119 18.96 24.48 -8.41
CA GLN A 119 18.50 23.59 -7.34
C GLN A 119 18.97 24.01 -5.93
N ALA A 120 19.80 25.05 -5.83
CA ALA A 120 20.22 25.70 -4.60
C ALA A 120 19.70 27.14 -4.47
N MET A 121 18.87 27.60 -5.42
CA MET A 121 18.19 28.90 -5.36
C MET A 121 16.87 28.73 -4.61
N LEU A 122 16.76 29.38 -3.44
CA LEU A 122 15.60 29.25 -2.56
C LEU A 122 14.93 30.62 -2.39
N PRO A 123 13.60 30.69 -2.20
CA PRO A 123 12.95 31.95 -1.80
C PRO A 123 13.62 32.53 -0.55
N GLU A 124 13.82 33.85 -0.51
CA GLU A 124 14.36 34.50 0.69
C GLU A 124 13.47 34.21 1.91
N GLY A 125 14.11 33.84 3.03
CA GLY A 125 13.41 33.42 4.25
C GLY A 125 12.97 31.95 4.28
N ALA A 126 13.21 31.18 3.21
CA ALA A 126 12.94 29.75 3.21
C ALA A 126 13.91 28.96 4.10
N GLU A 127 13.38 27.99 4.83
CA GLU A 127 14.16 27.00 5.58
C GLU A 127 14.53 25.84 4.67
N LEU A 128 15.80 25.43 4.68
CA LEU A 128 16.26 24.24 3.95
C LEU A 128 15.56 22.97 4.49
N VAL A 129 15.14 22.09 3.58
CA VAL A 129 14.73 20.71 3.88
C VAL A 129 15.75 19.79 3.23
N ASP A 130 16.54 19.10 4.05
CA ASP A 130 17.67 18.29 3.56
C ASP A 130 17.20 17.15 2.64
N ASN A 131 17.97 16.90 1.58
CA ASN A 131 17.79 15.77 0.68
C ASN A 131 19.09 14.94 0.62
N PRO A 132 19.20 13.88 1.43
CA PRO A 132 20.41 13.08 1.48
C PRO A 132 20.63 12.26 0.20
N ILE A 133 19.58 12.01 -0.60
CA ILE A 133 19.62 11.12 -1.77
C ILE A 133 19.92 11.90 -3.06
N GLY A 134 19.15 12.94 -3.32
CA GLY A 134 19.19 13.71 -4.57
C GLY A 134 20.13 14.92 -4.55
N THR A 135 20.06 15.73 -5.61
CA THR A 135 20.78 17.01 -5.74
C THR A 135 19.89 18.21 -5.44
N ALA A 136 18.58 18.11 -5.71
CA ALA A 136 17.61 19.13 -5.34
C ALA A 136 17.40 19.15 -3.82
N CYS A 137 17.66 20.29 -3.16
CA CYS A 137 17.13 20.45 -1.81
C CYS A 137 15.62 20.64 -1.86
N GLY A 138 14.94 20.25 -0.79
CA GLY A 138 13.64 20.81 -0.51
C GLY A 138 13.78 22.12 0.25
N PHE A 139 12.65 22.79 0.43
CA PHE A 139 12.58 23.94 1.33
C PHE A 139 11.19 24.05 1.96
N ALA A 140 11.11 24.79 3.05
CA ALA A 140 9.87 25.17 3.68
C ALA A 140 9.76 26.69 3.76
N LEU A 141 8.57 27.24 3.53
CA LEU A 141 8.32 28.67 3.61
C LEU A 141 6.96 28.92 4.23
N GLN A 142 6.92 29.78 5.25
CA GLN A 142 5.67 30.28 5.80
C GLN A 142 5.15 31.37 4.87
N HIS A 143 3.98 31.15 4.27
CA HIS A 143 3.30 32.15 3.45
C HIS A 143 1.87 32.33 3.95
N ASN A 144 1.53 33.56 4.36
CA ASN A 144 0.29 33.85 5.10
C ASN A 144 0.12 32.87 6.28
N ARG A 145 -0.98 32.10 6.33
CA ARG A 145 -1.19 31.11 7.42
C ARG A 145 -0.57 29.73 7.14
N ALA A 146 -0.33 29.39 5.88
CA ALA A 146 0.15 28.06 5.52
C ALA A 146 1.68 27.94 5.59
N LEU A 147 2.15 26.82 6.12
CA LEU A 147 3.53 26.39 5.94
C LEU A 147 3.62 25.50 4.71
N PHE A 148 4.32 25.97 3.68
CA PHE A 148 4.57 25.19 2.48
C PHE A 148 5.84 24.35 2.66
N PHE A 149 5.82 23.12 2.16
CA PHE A 149 6.98 22.27 1.97
C PHE A 149 7.10 21.93 0.50
N PHE A 150 8.28 22.11 -0.07
CA PHE A 150 8.60 21.79 -1.45
C PHE A 150 9.55 20.61 -1.49
N THR A 151 9.23 19.63 -2.33
CA THR A 151 9.95 18.36 -2.43
C THR A 151 10.18 17.96 -3.90
N PRO A 152 11.30 17.29 -4.23
CA PRO A 152 11.54 16.78 -5.57
C PRO A 152 10.51 15.71 -5.97
N GLY A 153 10.20 15.62 -7.26
CA GLY A 153 9.25 14.63 -7.80
C GLY A 153 9.75 13.17 -7.73
N VAL A 154 11.04 12.95 -7.49
CA VAL A 154 11.62 11.60 -7.43
C VAL A 154 11.10 10.84 -6.18
N PRO A 155 10.41 9.68 -6.32
CA PRO A 155 9.73 9.03 -5.20
C PRO A 155 10.65 8.63 -4.04
N SER A 156 11.88 8.18 -4.32
CA SER A 156 12.82 7.79 -3.26
C SER A 156 13.31 8.98 -2.42
N GLU A 157 13.49 10.14 -3.06
CA GLU A 157 13.90 11.38 -2.40
C GLU A 157 12.77 11.92 -1.52
N LEU A 158 11.56 12.05 -2.09
CA LEU A 158 10.36 12.48 -1.37
C LEU A 158 10.15 11.67 -0.09
N LYS A 159 10.16 10.34 -0.18
CA LYS A 159 9.88 9.46 0.95
C LYS A 159 10.88 9.69 2.09
N LYS A 160 12.16 9.83 1.74
CA LYS A 160 13.24 10.05 2.70
C LYS A 160 13.10 11.41 3.39
N MET A 161 12.84 12.47 2.63
CA MET A 161 12.62 13.83 3.14
C MET A 161 11.37 13.90 4.02
N MET A 162 10.30 13.22 3.60
CA MET A 162 9.07 13.17 4.37
C MET A 162 9.30 12.57 5.76
N ASP A 163 9.96 11.42 5.84
CA ASP A 163 10.19 10.72 7.10
C ASP A 163 11.23 11.41 8.00
N GLN A 164 12.28 12.00 7.43
CA GLN A 164 13.42 12.54 8.20
C GLN A 164 13.29 14.02 8.55
N GLU A 165 12.67 14.83 7.68
CA GLU A 165 12.63 16.28 7.84
C GLU A 165 11.21 16.82 8.05
N ILE A 166 10.26 16.40 7.21
CA ILE A 166 8.92 17.00 7.19
C ILE A 166 8.07 16.49 8.36
N LEU A 167 7.96 15.17 8.55
CA LEU A 167 7.15 14.58 9.63
C LEU A 167 7.57 15.08 11.03
N PRO A 168 8.86 15.15 11.40
CA PRO A 168 9.26 15.72 12.68
C PRO A 168 8.83 17.18 12.87
N ARG A 169 8.94 18.01 11.83
CA ARG A 169 8.47 19.41 11.86
C ARG A 169 6.96 19.49 12.00
N LEU A 170 6.21 18.67 11.27
CA LEU A 170 4.75 18.58 11.40
C LEU A 170 4.33 18.16 12.81
N ARG A 171 5.00 17.16 13.42
CA ARG A 171 4.70 16.72 14.79
C ARG A 171 4.96 17.83 15.81
N THR A 172 6.01 18.61 15.60
CA THR A 172 6.34 19.74 16.48
C THR A 172 5.29 20.85 16.37
N ARG A 173 4.79 21.13 15.15
CA ARG A 173 3.82 22.20 14.88
C ARG A 173 2.37 21.83 15.21
N LEU A 174 1.96 20.61 14.86
CA LEU A 174 0.56 20.14 14.92
C LEU A 174 0.27 19.25 16.14
N GLY A 175 1.30 18.78 16.85
CA GLY A 175 1.21 17.82 17.94
C GLY A 175 1.76 16.44 17.58
N GLN A 176 2.22 15.67 18.58
CA GLN A 176 2.97 14.43 18.37
C GLN A 176 2.20 13.30 17.68
N GLN A 177 0.88 13.29 17.77
CA GLN A 177 0.01 12.39 17.03
C GLN A 177 -1.19 13.19 16.51
N GLY A 178 -1.49 13.02 15.23
CA GLY A 178 -2.76 13.47 14.69
C GLY A 178 -3.93 12.77 15.39
N GLN A 179 -5.15 13.25 15.16
CA GLN A 179 -6.32 12.81 15.94
C GLN A 179 -6.89 11.50 15.43
N SER A 180 -6.64 11.16 14.17
CA SER A 180 -7.18 9.97 13.52
C SER A 180 -6.33 8.73 13.79
N GLN A 181 -6.97 7.59 14.04
CA GLN A 181 -6.34 6.27 13.97
C GLN A 181 -6.93 5.49 12.81
N VAL A 182 -6.13 4.63 12.18
CA VAL A 182 -6.63 3.74 11.12
C VAL A 182 -6.36 2.30 11.50
N ARG A 183 -7.43 1.51 11.63
CA ARG A 183 -7.35 0.05 11.78
C ARG A 183 -7.71 -0.60 10.47
N ARG A 184 -6.84 -1.49 9.99
CA ARG A 184 -6.93 -2.08 8.64
C ARG A 184 -7.25 -3.55 8.77
N TYR A 185 -8.19 -4.03 7.97
CA TYR A 185 -8.61 -5.43 7.91
C TYR A 185 -8.53 -5.88 6.47
N PHE A 186 -7.78 -6.93 6.21
CA PHE A 186 -7.66 -7.50 4.87
C PHE A 186 -8.52 -8.75 4.81
N THR A 187 -9.47 -8.78 3.89
CA THR A 187 -10.40 -9.89 3.71
C THR A 187 -10.15 -10.61 2.38
N PHE A 188 -10.37 -11.91 2.35
CA PHE A 188 -10.34 -12.73 1.14
C PHE A 188 -11.65 -13.49 0.95
N GLY A 189 -12.05 -13.72 -0.30
CA GLY A 189 -13.24 -14.51 -0.64
C GLY A 189 -14.54 -13.72 -0.78
N LEU A 190 -14.55 -12.42 -0.46
CA LEU A 190 -15.72 -11.55 -0.57
C LEU A 190 -15.68 -10.69 -1.84
N SER A 191 -16.86 -10.31 -2.36
CA SER A 191 -16.99 -9.28 -3.39
C SER A 191 -17.21 -7.91 -2.77
N GLU A 192 -16.80 -6.85 -3.46
CA GLU A 192 -17.00 -5.47 -2.99
C GLU A 192 -18.49 -5.14 -2.84
N SER A 193 -19.32 -5.52 -3.81
CA SER A 193 -20.78 -5.33 -3.73
C SER A 193 -21.39 -6.09 -2.56
N GLY A 194 -20.99 -7.35 -2.34
CA GLY A 194 -21.49 -8.16 -1.24
C GLY A 194 -21.07 -7.63 0.14
N LEU A 195 -19.89 -7.00 0.23
CA LEU A 195 -19.46 -6.28 1.43
C LEU A 195 -20.28 -5.01 1.64
N SER A 196 -20.47 -4.19 0.60
CA SER A 196 -21.29 -2.95 0.66
C SER A 196 -22.70 -3.27 1.15
N ASP A 197 -23.36 -4.26 0.55
CA ASP A 197 -24.73 -4.66 0.90
C ASP A 197 -24.88 -5.06 2.39
N ARG A 198 -23.83 -5.61 3.00
CA ARG A 198 -23.81 -5.98 4.42
C ARG A 198 -23.47 -4.78 5.30
N LEU A 199 -22.42 -4.05 4.97
CA LEU A 199 -21.79 -3.07 5.86
C LEU A 199 -22.44 -1.68 5.77
N ASP A 200 -23.05 -1.32 4.64
CA ASP A 200 -23.75 -0.04 4.48
C ASP A 200 -25.11 -0.01 5.20
N THR A 201 -25.61 -1.18 5.61
CA THR A 201 -26.81 -1.29 6.45
C THR A 201 -26.52 -1.04 7.93
N LEU A 202 -25.25 -1.00 8.33
CA LEU A 202 -24.84 -0.81 9.72
C LEU A 202 -24.77 0.67 10.07
N ASN A 203 -25.13 0.99 11.32
CA ASN A 203 -24.97 2.32 11.88
C ASN A 203 -23.62 2.42 12.59
N TRP A 204 -22.65 3.07 11.94
CA TRP A 204 -21.33 3.30 12.52
C TRP A 204 -21.39 4.33 13.66
N PRO A 205 -20.69 4.10 14.80
CA PRO A 205 -20.60 5.06 15.88
C PRO A 205 -20.02 6.42 15.44
N ALA A 206 -20.39 7.48 16.16
CA ALA A 206 -19.92 8.83 15.84
C ALA A 206 -18.38 8.94 15.89
N GLY A 207 -17.79 9.53 14.86
CA GLY A 207 -16.33 9.63 14.72
C GLY A 207 -15.67 8.35 14.22
N ILE A 208 -16.44 7.38 13.70
CA ILE A 208 -15.94 6.21 12.98
C ILE A 208 -16.40 6.30 11.53
N THR A 209 -15.47 6.19 10.60
CA THR A 209 -15.75 6.09 9.17
C THR A 209 -15.19 4.80 8.62
N LEU A 210 -16.02 4.01 7.92
CA LEU A 210 -15.57 2.83 7.20
C LEU A 210 -15.15 3.22 5.78
N GLY A 211 -13.94 2.82 5.38
CA GLY A 211 -13.44 2.93 4.02
C GLY A 211 -13.11 1.57 3.42
N TYR A 212 -13.28 1.45 2.11
CA TYR A 212 -13.04 0.22 1.34
C TYR A 212 -11.95 0.47 0.29
N ARG A 213 -11.11 -0.53 0.03
CA ARG A 213 -10.19 -0.54 -1.10
C ARG A 213 -10.04 -1.95 -1.63
N ALA A 214 -10.53 -2.18 -2.84
CA ALA A 214 -10.22 -3.40 -3.57
C ALA A 214 -8.71 -3.46 -3.87
N ASN A 215 -8.05 -4.51 -3.43
CA ASN A 215 -6.64 -4.79 -3.73
C ASN A 215 -6.46 -6.29 -3.91
N SER A 216 -6.88 -6.78 -5.09
CA SER A 216 -6.86 -8.21 -5.43
C SER A 216 -5.54 -8.87 -4.96
N PRO A 217 -5.58 -10.08 -4.38
CA PRO A 217 -6.76 -10.93 -4.20
C PRO A 217 -7.62 -10.53 -2.99
N THR A 218 -7.19 -9.54 -2.21
CA THR A 218 -7.87 -9.10 -0.99
C THR A 218 -8.77 -7.88 -1.20
N ILE A 219 -9.66 -7.63 -0.26
CA ILE A 219 -10.30 -6.32 -0.07
C ILE A 219 -9.81 -5.78 1.26
N GLU A 220 -9.38 -4.53 1.26
CA GLU A 220 -8.96 -3.85 2.48
C GLU A 220 -10.10 -2.97 3.00
N LEU A 221 -10.45 -3.19 4.26
CA LEU A 221 -11.41 -2.41 5.02
C LEU A 221 -10.64 -1.57 6.05
N LYS A 222 -11.03 -0.30 6.20
CA LYS A 222 -10.38 0.66 7.08
C LYS A 222 -11.40 1.28 8.02
N LEU A 223 -11.22 1.10 9.31
CA LEU A 223 -11.88 1.95 10.31
C LEU A 223 -11.00 3.17 10.54
N ILE A 224 -11.45 4.32 10.05
CA ILE A 224 -10.88 5.63 10.34
C ILE A 224 -11.57 6.13 11.61
N ILE A 225 -10.78 6.37 12.64
CA ILE A 225 -11.22 6.62 14.01
C ILE A 225 -10.81 8.03 14.41
N ASP A 226 -11.77 8.94 14.43
CA ASP A 226 -11.62 10.36 14.80
C ASP A 226 -12.20 10.65 16.20
N THR A 227 -12.47 9.60 16.97
CA THR A 227 -12.97 9.66 18.34
C THR A 227 -11.99 9.04 19.34
N ARG A 228 -12.02 9.54 20.58
CA ARG A 228 -11.29 8.94 21.71
C ARG A 228 -12.17 8.01 22.56
N ASP A 229 -13.45 7.91 22.22
CA ASP A 229 -14.39 7.03 22.90
C ASP A 229 -14.06 5.56 22.62
N ARG A 230 -13.54 4.88 23.65
CA ARG A 230 -13.14 3.47 23.56
C ARG A 230 -14.34 2.53 23.36
N SER A 231 -15.53 2.89 23.86
CA SER A 231 -16.73 2.07 23.64
C SER A 231 -17.18 2.14 22.19
N ALA A 232 -17.23 3.33 21.59
CA ALA A 232 -17.55 3.50 20.18
C ALA A 232 -16.57 2.73 19.27
N ILE A 233 -15.27 2.76 19.59
CA ILE A 233 -14.26 2.03 18.83
C ILE A 233 -14.48 0.51 18.94
N ALA A 234 -14.69 -0.01 20.15
CA ALA A 234 -14.91 -1.43 20.37
C ALA A 234 -16.19 -1.92 19.69
N GLU A 235 -17.27 -1.13 19.77
CA GLU A 235 -18.54 -1.42 19.10
C GLU A 235 -18.35 -1.52 17.58
N ALA A 236 -17.68 -0.54 16.96
CA ALA A 236 -17.41 -0.55 15.53
C ALA A 236 -16.59 -1.79 15.10
N GLU A 237 -15.58 -2.18 15.89
CA GLU A 237 -14.80 -3.37 15.59
C GLU A 237 -15.60 -4.66 15.71
N THR A 238 -16.43 -4.78 16.76
CA THR A 238 -17.32 -5.93 16.92
C THR A 238 -18.29 -6.02 15.76
N GLN A 239 -18.98 -4.92 15.41
CA GLN A 239 -19.90 -4.87 14.28
C GLN A 239 -19.22 -5.28 12.96
N LEU A 240 -18.02 -4.77 12.71
CA LEU A 240 -17.27 -5.12 11.51
C LEU A 240 -16.92 -6.61 11.49
N LEU A 241 -16.30 -7.12 12.57
CA LEU A 241 -15.81 -8.49 12.66
C LEU A 241 -16.94 -9.53 12.66
N GLU A 242 -18.14 -9.20 13.12
CA GLU A 242 -19.32 -10.06 12.98
C GLU A 242 -19.68 -10.31 11.51
N GLN A 243 -19.50 -9.31 10.63
CA GLN A 243 -19.80 -9.44 9.20
C GLN A 243 -18.67 -10.10 8.39
N ILE A 244 -17.41 -9.84 8.76
CA ILE A 244 -16.25 -10.22 7.92
C ILE A 244 -15.30 -11.22 8.57
N GLY A 245 -15.49 -11.56 9.85
CA GLY A 245 -14.46 -12.20 10.69
C GLY A 245 -13.87 -13.48 10.10
N SER A 246 -14.72 -14.33 9.52
CA SER A 246 -14.30 -15.59 8.86
C SER A 246 -13.47 -15.38 7.58
N HIS A 247 -13.51 -14.18 7.01
CA HIS A 247 -12.81 -13.80 5.79
C HIS A 247 -11.56 -12.97 6.05
N VAL A 248 -11.32 -12.53 7.30
CA VAL A 248 -10.12 -11.74 7.65
C VAL A 248 -8.89 -12.63 7.56
N VAL A 249 -7.94 -12.21 6.72
CA VAL A 249 -6.65 -12.89 6.52
C VAL A 249 -5.50 -12.15 7.16
N ALA A 250 -5.61 -10.82 7.36
CA ALA A 250 -4.59 -10.04 8.05
C ALA A 250 -5.19 -8.77 8.68
N ARG A 251 -4.47 -8.22 9.67
CA ARG A 251 -4.84 -6.96 10.35
C ARG A 251 -3.65 -6.00 10.34
N ASN A 252 -3.94 -4.71 10.16
CA ASN A 252 -3.00 -3.58 10.05
C ASN A 252 -2.07 -3.65 8.84
N GLU A 253 -1.35 -4.75 8.65
CA GLU A 253 -0.48 -4.99 7.50
C GLU A 253 -0.84 -6.33 6.85
N LEU A 254 -0.79 -6.39 5.52
CA LEU A 254 -0.95 -7.64 4.76
C LEU A 254 0.40 -8.36 4.72
N LYS A 255 0.73 -9.01 5.84
CA LYS A 255 2.00 -9.66 6.10
C LYS A 255 1.77 -10.99 6.81
N PHE A 256 2.56 -11.99 6.44
CA PHE A 256 2.39 -13.38 6.87
C PHE A 256 3.68 -13.99 7.42
N GLU A 257 4.78 -13.25 7.45
CA GLU A 257 6.13 -13.71 7.82
C GLU A 257 6.16 -14.33 9.23
N ALA A 258 5.29 -13.87 10.14
CA ALA A 258 5.15 -14.46 11.47
C ALA A 258 4.71 -15.94 11.44
N LEU A 259 4.01 -16.37 10.38
CA LEU A 259 3.60 -17.75 10.20
C LEU A 259 4.76 -18.63 9.71
N ALA A 260 5.82 -18.05 9.15
CA ALA A 260 6.97 -18.81 8.67
C ALA A 260 7.68 -19.56 9.80
N ALA A 261 7.67 -18.98 11.00
CA ALA A 261 8.22 -19.63 12.19
C ALA A 261 7.51 -20.95 12.55
N GLN A 262 6.28 -21.17 12.06
CA GLN A 262 5.56 -22.43 12.30
C GLN A 262 5.89 -23.51 11.26
N LEU A 263 6.58 -23.13 10.19
CA LEU A 263 7.10 -24.03 9.15
C LEU A 263 8.56 -24.38 9.47
N HIS A 264 8.81 -25.12 10.55
CA HIS A 264 10.16 -25.57 10.90
C HIS A 264 10.62 -26.73 9.95
N ASP A 265 11.92 -26.77 9.61
CA ASP A 265 12.63 -27.92 9.01
C ASP A 265 12.25 -28.38 7.57
N ARG A 266 12.02 -27.46 6.62
CA ARG A 266 11.85 -27.78 5.17
C ARG A 266 10.69 -28.75 4.83
N ASP A 267 9.70 -28.83 5.72
CA ASP A 267 8.59 -29.78 5.59
C ASP A 267 7.44 -29.29 4.71
N LEU A 268 7.53 -28.07 4.16
CA LEU A 268 6.57 -27.59 3.17
C LEU A 268 6.98 -28.01 1.76
N VAL A 269 6.16 -28.89 1.18
CA VAL A 269 6.22 -29.24 -0.24
C VAL A 269 5.00 -28.66 -0.93
N ILE A 270 5.19 -28.10 -2.13
CA ILE A 270 4.07 -27.67 -2.96
C ILE A 270 4.09 -28.31 -4.34
N PHE A 271 2.89 -28.62 -4.82
CA PHE A 271 2.65 -29.07 -6.18
C PHE A 271 1.67 -28.11 -6.85
N GLU A 272 2.02 -27.57 -8.01
CA GLU A 272 1.12 -26.70 -8.73
C GLU A 272 1.00 -27.02 -10.22
N ASP A 273 -0.24 -26.92 -10.71
CA ASP A 273 -0.62 -26.97 -12.12
C ASP A 273 -1.35 -25.66 -12.49
N ALA A 274 -2.64 -25.55 -12.17
CA ALA A 274 -3.51 -24.52 -12.73
C ALA A 274 -3.17 -23.07 -12.30
N SER A 275 -2.39 -22.87 -11.24
CA SER A 275 -1.89 -21.54 -10.81
C SER A 275 -0.73 -21.02 -11.67
N GLY A 276 -0.03 -21.90 -12.41
CA GLY A 276 1.02 -21.49 -13.34
C GLY A 276 2.22 -20.79 -12.69
N GLY A 277 2.70 -21.26 -11.55
CA GLY A 277 3.81 -20.67 -10.79
C GLY A 277 3.37 -19.67 -9.71
N ARG A 278 2.08 -19.29 -9.69
CA ARG A 278 1.59 -18.24 -8.79
C ARG A 278 1.54 -18.67 -7.33
N LEU A 279 1.41 -19.97 -7.04
CA LEU A 279 1.48 -20.46 -5.66
C LEU A 279 2.90 -20.33 -5.12
N THR A 280 3.90 -20.75 -5.90
CA THR A 280 5.32 -20.55 -5.57
C THR A 280 5.62 -19.07 -5.28
N ASP A 281 5.21 -18.17 -6.19
CA ASP A 281 5.37 -16.72 -6.02
C ASP A 281 4.68 -16.18 -4.75
N THR A 282 3.48 -16.67 -4.44
CA THR A 282 2.75 -16.28 -3.23
C THR A 282 3.46 -16.78 -1.97
N LEU A 283 3.97 -18.01 -1.95
CA LEU A 283 4.66 -18.57 -0.80
C LEU A 283 6.01 -17.93 -0.50
N HIS A 284 6.69 -17.36 -1.51
CA HIS A 284 7.87 -16.53 -1.28
C HIS A 284 7.60 -15.30 -0.42
N THR A 285 6.34 -14.85 -0.31
CA THR A 285 5.96 -13.78 0.63
C THR A 285 5.87 -14.27 2.08
N LEU A 286 5.78 -15.58 2.29
CA LEU A 286 5.77 -16.24 3.60
C LEU A 286 7.18 -16.70 3.98
N THR A 287 7.81 -17.54 3.14
CA THR A 287 9.13 -18.13 3.40
C THR A 287 9.86 -18.46 2.10
N THR A 288 11.19 -18.49 2.14
CA THR A 288 12.02 -19.00 1.04
C THR A 288 12.39 -20.48 1.21
N GLU A 289 11.98 -21.11 2.31
CA GLU A 289 12.36 -22.48 2.68
C GLU A 289 11.22 -23.47 2.40
N PHE A 290 11.02 -23.83 1.14
CA PHE A 290 10.07 -24.87 0.72
C PHE A 290 10.55 -25.58 -0.55
N GLU A 291 10.00 -26.77 -0.83
CA GLU A 291 10.21 -27.47 -2.10
C GLU A 291 9.03 -27.23 -3.04
N GLY A 292 9.27 -26.67 -4.22
CA GLY A 292 8.23 -26.37 -5.20
C GLY A 292 8.33 -27.21 -6.46
N HIS A 293 7.22 -27.82 -6.86
CA HIS A 293 7.11 -28.61 -8.08
C HIS A 293 5.99 -28.07 -8.97
N TYR A 294 6.33 -27.82 -10.23
CA TYR A 294 5.34 -27.62 -11.29
C TYR A 294 5.09 -28.95 -12.00
N LEU A 295 3.88 -29.49 -11.89
CA LEU A 295 3.50 -30.77 -12.50
C LEU A 295 2.24 -30.57 -13.34
N ALA A 296 2.36 -30.73 -14.65
CA ALA A 296 1.21 -30.71 -15.55
C ALA A 296 0.44 -32.04 -15.45
N GLY A 297 -0.89 -31.97 -15.39
CA GLY A 297 -1.76 -33.14 -15.32
C GLY A 297 -1.96 -33.68 -13.91
N LEU A 298 -1.91 -32.81 -12.89
CA LEU A 298 -2.38 -33.18 -11.55
C LEU A 298 -3.88 -33.50 -11.59
N PRO A 299 -4.41 -34.29 -10.63
CA PRO A 299 -5.83 -34.61 -10.58
C PRO A 299 -6.74 -33.37 -10.60
N ASP A 300 -7.95 -33.52 -11.16
CA ASP A 300 -8.88 -32.42 -11.43
C ASP A 300 -10.14 -32.43 -10.53
N SER A 301 -10.18 -33.34 -9.55
CA SER A 301 -11.17 -33.41 -8.47
C SER A 301 -10.51 -33.41 -7.08
N ALA A 302 -11.24 -33.00 -6.05
CA ALA A 302 -10.70 -32.91 -4.68
C ALA A 302 -10.38 -34.31 -4.13
N GLY A 303 -11.25 -35.29 -4.39
CA GLY A 303 -11.04 -36.68 -3.95
C GLY A 303 -9.78 -37.31 -4.53
N GLU A 304 -9.59 -37.20 -5.85
CA GLU A 304 -8.41 -37.77 -6.51
C GLU A 304 -7.12 -37.02 -6.12
N LEU A 305 -7.18 -35.69 -5.99
CA LEU A 305 -6.01 -34.90 -5.56
C LEU A 305 -5.60 -35.25 -4.12
N ALA A 306 -6.57 -35.43 -3.23
CA ALA A 306 -6.30 -35.83 -1.85
C ALA A 306 -5.69 -37.23 -1.76
N GLN A 307 -6.20 -38.20 -2.54
CA GLN A 307 -5.62 -39.55 -2.60
C GLN A 307 -4.21 -39.54 -3.20
N TRP A 308 -4.01 -38.74 -4.26
CA TRP A 308 -2.69 -38.57 -4.88
C TRP A 308 -1.69 -37.99 -3.88
N LEU A 309 -2.08 -36.95 -3.12
CA LEU A 309 -1.23 -36.36 -2.08
C LEU A 309 -0.88 -37.36 -0.98
N LYS A 310 -1.81 -38.22 -0.53
CA LYS A 310 -1.46 -39.26 0.45
C LYS A 310 -0.40 -40.24 -0.04
N GLY A 311 -0.35 -40.50 -1.35
CA GLY A 311 0.65 -41.39 -1.95
C GLY A 311 1.98 -40.71 -2.28
N ALA A 312 1.95 -39.43 -2.65
CA ALA A 312 3.10 -38.70 -3.20
C ALA A 312 3.64 -37.58 -2.30
N GLY A 313 2.81 -37.05 -1.40
CA GLY A 313 3.14 -35.98 -0.47
C GLY A 313 3.95 -36.46 0.72
N ARG A 314 4.61 -35.51 1.38
CA ARG A 314 5.38 -35.74 2.62
C ARG A 314 5.16 -34.57 3.56
N ALA A 315 5.13 -34.85 4.86
CA ALA A 315 4.94 -33.86 5.91
C ALA A 315 3.74 -32.94 5.64
N THR A 316 3.97 -31.63 5.43
CA THR A 316 2.93 -30.68 5.04
C THR A 316 3.02 -30.41 3.54
N THR A 317 2.05 -30.90 2.78
CA THR A 317 2.02 -30.73 1.32
C THR A 317 0.78 -29.97 0.87
N LEU A 318 0.97 -28.89 0.12
CA LEU A 318 -0.11 -28.10 -0.49
C LEU A 318 -0.12 -28.33 -2.00
N ALA A 319 -1.28 -28.63 -2.58
CA ALA A 319 -1.42 -28.84 -4.02
C ALA A 319 -2.54 -28.04 -4.66
N ILE A 320 -2.28 -27.58 -5.89
CA ILE A 320 -3.26 -27.03 -6.83
C ILE A 320 -3.32 -27.94 -8.04
N GLY A 321 -4.43 -28.66 -8.21
CA GLY A 321 -4.60 -29.60 -9.31
C GLY A 321 -4.92 -28.96 -10.66
N ALA A 322 -5.22 -29.80 -11.64
CA ALA A 322 -5.57 -29.35 -12.98
C ALA A 322 -7.00 -28.77 -13.03
N LYS A 323 -7.29 -28.01 -14.08
CA LYS A 323 -8.65 -27.53 -14.31
C LYS A 323 -9.56 -28.64 -14.80
N GLY A 324 -10.57 -28.99 -14.00
CA GLY A 324 -11.61 -29.95 -14.31
C GLY A 324 -12.96 -29.32 -14.66
N PRO A 325 -13.99 -30.15 -14.95
CA PRO A 325 -15.34 -29.69 -15.26
C PRO A 325 -16.07 -29.06 -14.06
N GLN A 326 -15.74 -29.48 -12.83
CA GLN A 326 -16.37 -28.98 -11.60
C GLN A 326 -15.63 -27.80 -10.98
N GLY A 327 -14.46 -27.43 -11.50
CA GLY A 327 -13.62 -26.39 -10.94
C GLY A 327 -12.14 -26.77 -10.94
N ILE A 328 -11.40 -26.21 -9.98
CA ILE A 328 -9.99 -26.52 -9.77
C ILE A 328 -9.82 -27.02 -8.33
N PRO A 329 -9.27 -28.23 -8.11
CA PRO A 329 -9.10 -28.78 -6.78
C PRO A 329 -7.86 -28.20 -6.09
N LEU A 330 -8.02 -27.99 -4.78
CA LEU A 330 -6.99 -27.61 -3.83
C LEU A 330 -6.93 -28.68 -2.75
N ALA A 331 -5.73 -29.05 -2.31
CA ALA A 331 -5.58 -30.02 -1.24
C ALA A 331 -4.42 -29.67 -0.32
N LEU A 332 -4.62 -29.84 0.99
CA LEU A 332 -3.59 -29.70 2.02
C LEU A 332 -3.50 -31.02 2.78
N LEU A 333 -2.35 -31.67 2.66
CA LEU A 333 -1.95 -32.81 3.47
C LEU A 333 -1.15 -32.31 4.67
N THR A 334 -1.51 -32.78 5.86
CA THR A 334 -0.79 -32.54 7.12
C THR A 334 -0.64 -33.87 7.87
N PRO A 335 0.09 -33.90 9.00
CA PRO A 335 0.09 -35.08 9.86
C PRO A 335 -1.31 -35.50 10.33
N GLU A 336 -2.32 -34.64 10.34
CA GLU A 336 -3.67 -35.01 10.79
C GLU A 336 -4.54 -35.65 9.69
N GLY A 337 -4.10 -35.60 8.43
CA GLY A 337 -4.82 -36.11 7.27
C GLY A 337 -4.77 -35.16 6.08
N CYS A 338 -5.64 -35.38 5.09
CA CYS A 338 -5.72 -34.55 3.90
C CYS A 338 -7.10 -33.89 3.77
N GLN A 339 -7.10 -32.57 3.70
CA GLN A 339 -8.30 -31.77 3.46
C GLN A 339 -8.25 -31.19 2.05
N ALA A 340 -9.30 -31.39 1.26
CA ALA A 340 -9.35 -30.95 -0.12
C ALA A 340 -10.71 -30.34 -0.49
N GLN A 341 -10.71 -29.44 -1.46
CA GLN A 341 -11.90 -28.80 -2.00
C GLN A 341 -11.75 -28.46 -3.48
N THR A 342 -12.85 -28.47 -4.23
CA THR A 342 -12.88 -28.00 -5.62
C THR A 342 -13.55 -26.65 -5.70
N LEU A 343 -12.86 -25.64 -6.23
CA LEU A 343 -13.35 -24.26 -6.34
C LEU A 343 -13.75 -23.91 -7.77
N GLN A 344 -14.91 -23.28 -7.93
CA GLN A 344 -15.39 -22.77 -9.20
C GLN A 344 -14.79 -21.39 -9.51
N MET A 345 -14.28 -21.23 -10.74
CA MET A 345 -13.56 -20.03 -11.17
C MET A 345 -14.31 -19.33 -12.31
N HIS A 346 -15.11 -18.32 -11.99
CA HIS A 346 -15.95 -17.59 -12.94
C HIS A 346 -15.27 -16.36 -13.57
N PHE A 347 -14.03 -16.05 -13.18
CA PHE A 347 -13.30 -14.88 -13.67
C PHE A 347 -12.76 -15.08 -15.09
N ARG A 348 -12.98 -14.11 -15.97
CA ARG A 348 -12.53 -14.17 -17.37
C ARG A 348 -11.02 -13.98 -17.51
N ASP A 349 -10.45 -13.08 -16.72
CA ASP A 349 -9.01 -12.80 -16.74
C ASP A 349 -8.20 -14.00 -16.19
N PRO A 350 -7.34 -14.62 -17.00
CA PRO A 350 -6.47 -15.70 -16.54
C PRO A 350 -5.52 -15.31 -15.41
N LEU A 351 -5.01 -14.08 -15.39
CA LEU A 351 -4.07 -13.63 -14.36
C LEU A 351 -4.77 -13.48 -13.01
N MET A 352 -5.94 -12.84 -13.01
CA MET A 352 -6.82 -12.78 -11.83
C MET A 352 -7.15 -14.17 -11.28
N ARG A 353 -7.57 -15.12 -12.14
CA ARG A 353 -7.87 -16.50 -11.72
C ARG A 353 -6.69 -17.16 -11.02
N ARG A 354 -5.50 -17.10 -11.61
CA ARG A 354 -4.29 -17.71 -11.02
C ARG A 354 -3.96 -17.08 -9.67
N ARG A 355 -4.13 -15.76 -9.53
CA ARG A 355 -3.90 -15.03 -8.27
C ARG A 355 -4.88 -15.43 -7.18
N LEU A 356 -6.18 -15.50 -7.50
CA LEU A 356 -7.21 -15.93 -6.55
C LEU A 356 -7.03 -17.39 -6.13
N LEU A 357 -6.71 -18.28 -7.08
CA LEU A 357 -6.47 -19.69 -6.83
C LEU A 357 -5.25 -19.91 -5.93
N ALA A 358 -4.13 -19.27 -6.24
CA ALA A 358 -2.92 -19.34 -5.42
C ALA A 358 -3.18 -18.82 -4.00
N PHE A 359 -3.92 -17.72 -3.87
CA PHE A 359 -4.25 -17.17 -2.56
C PHE A 359 -5.25 -18.05 -1.78
N ALA A 360 -6.20 -18.70 -2.44
CA ALA A 360 -7.10 -19.66 -1.79
C ALA A 360 -6.36 -20.90 -1.26
N ALA A 361 -5.39 -21.40 -2.01
CA ALA A 361 -4.52 -22.50 -1.56
C ALA A 361 -3.62 -22.05 -0.39
N PHE A 362 -3.04 -20.85 -0.50
CA PHE A 362 -2.29 -20.24 0.59
C PHE A 362 -3.15 -20.03 1.85
N ASP A 363 -4.41 -19.61 1.71
CA ASP A 363 -5.33 -19.41 2.83
C ASP A 363 -5.64 -20.72 3.56
N MET A 364 -5.71 -21.86 2.85
CA MET A 364 -5.80 -23.18 3.49
C MET A 364 -4.60 -23.46 4.40
N LEU A 365 -3.38 -23.22 3.91
CA LEU A 365 -2.15 -23.37 4.71
C LEU A 365 -2.14 -22.38 5.90
N ARG A 366 -2.45 -21.11 5.64
CA ARG A 366 -2.52 -20.06 6.67
C ARG A 366 -3.46 -20.46 7.80
N ARG A 367 -4.66 -20.93 7.46
CA ARG A 367 -5.67 -21.40 8.41
C ARG A 367 -5.17 -22.57 9.24
N GLN A 368 -4.50 -23.54 8.62
CA GLN A 368 -3.87 -24.65 9.34
C GLN A 368 -2.86 -24.15 10.37
N LEU A 369 -1.96 -23.25 9.98
CA LEU A 369 -0.95 -22.68 10.88
C LEU A 369 -1.59 -21.86 12.02
N GLU A 370 -2.69 -21.17 11.75
CA GLU A 370 -3.41 -20.40 12.79
C GLU A 370 -4.37 -21.25 13.64
N GLY A 371 -4.48 -22.56 13.39
CA GLY A 371 -5.43 -23.43 14.11
C GLY A 371 -6.90 -23.16 13.77
N LEU A 372 -7.18 -22.58 12.60
CA LEU A 372 -8.51 -22.34 12.06
C LEU A 372 -8.99 -23.51 11.20
N PRO A 373 -10.31 -23.66 10.96
CA PRO A 373 -10.80 -24.60 9.95
C PRO A 373 -10.13 -24.34 8.60
N VAL A 374 -9.47 -25.35 8.04
CA VAL A 374 -8.65 -25.25 6.80
C VAL A 374 -9.51 -24.88 5.60
N ILE A 375 -10.69 -25.48 5.49
CA ILE A 375 -11.63 -25.20 4.40
C ILE A 375 -12.55 -24.07 4.85
N ALA A 376 -12.54 -22.99 4.07
CA ALA A 376 -13.39 -21.83 4.25
C ALA A 376 -14.33 -21.64 3.06
N ASP A 377 -15.42 -20.92 3.32
CA ASP A 377 -16.34 -20.50 2.28
C ASP A 377 -15.88 -19.18 1.68
N TYR A 378 -15.90 -19.12 0.36
CA TYR A 378 -15.57 -17.92 -0.40
C TYR A 378 -16.75 -17.59 -1.32
N ASP A 379 -17.40 -16.45 -1.09
CA ASP A 379 -18.51 -15.98 -1.92
C ASP A 379 -18.11 -15.87 -3.40
N ILE A 380 -16.87 -15.45 -3.68
CA ILE A 380 -16.36 -15.26 -5.04
C ILE A 380 -15.80 -16.55 -5.68
N LEU A 381 -15.55 -17.59 -4.87
CA LEU A 381 -15.04 -18.90 -5.32
C LEU A 381 -15.93 -20.03 -4.76
N PRO A 382 -17.14 -20.23 -5.31
CA PRO A 382 -18.05 -21.25 -4.81
C PRO A 382 -17.39 -22.64 -4.82
N ARG A 383 -17.55 -23.38 -3.73
CA ARG A 383 -17.05 -24.75 -3.61
C ARG A 383 -18.04 -25.74 -4.23
N SER A 384 -17.57 -26.61 -5.12
CA SER A 384 -18.37 -27.67 -5.75
C SER A 384 -18.16 -29.04 -5.12
N GLU A 385 -17.04 -29.23 -4.41
CA GLU A 385 -16.66 -30.50 -3.79
C GLU A 385 -15.84 -30.24 -2.53
N GLN A 386 -15.99 -31.08 -1.51
CA GLN A 386 -15.17 -31.08 -0.30
C GLN A 386 -14.88 -32.52 0.12
N VAL A 387 -13.62 -32.79 0.47
CA VAL A 387 -13.15 -34.09 0.92
C VAL A 387 -12.28 -33.92 2.16
N ASN A 388 -12.48 -34.78 3.16
CA ASN A 388 -11.60 -34.92 4.30
C ASN A 388 -11.20 -36.39 4.44
N LEU A 389 -9.93 -36.68 4.23
CA LEU A 389 -9.36 -38.02 4.39
C LEU A 389 -8.56 -38.03 5.70
N PRO A 390 -9.00 -38.75 6.75
CA PRO A 390 -8.18 -38.94 7.97
C PRO A 390 -6.89 -39.68 7.61
N GLN A 391 -5.82 -39.60 8.41
CA GLN A 391 -4.52 -40.26 8.16
C GLN A 391 -4.61 -41.61 7.42
#